data_AF-A0AB74CWR8-F1
#
_entry.id   AF-A0AB74CWR8-F1
#
_cell.length_a   1.000
_cell.length_b   1.000
_cell.length_c   1.000
_cell.angle_alpha   90.00
_cell.angle_beta   90.00
_cell.angle_gamma   90.00
#
_symmetry.space_group_name_H-M   'P 1'
#
loop_
_entity.id
_entity.type
_entity.pdbx_description
1 polymer ?
#
loop_
_entity_poly.entity_id
_entity_poly.type
_entity_poly.pdbx_seq_one_letter_code
_entity_poly.pdbx_strand_id
1 'polypeptide(L)'
;KLQVQVTSDHAKSRLVIGYNTRIEAKTGRMDARGEGWELSTEAWGVARAGRGLLLTTEARKGAAAPVKDMDETIARLTQARDVQESLTELAQQHGAQRKHADQSEVARAIETQNDAIRGGAATPEQPFPELARADMVLASAEGTAITTARSVHVAADEHIALTSIGHMAIAAGRSIYASARKA
;
A
#
# COMPACT_ATOMS: atom_id res chain seq x y z
N LYS A 1 -30.56 2.92 -12.46
CA LYS A 1 -29.31 2.59 -11.74
C LYS A 1 -28.92 1.17 -12.12
N LEU A 2 -27.72 0.95 -12.66
CA LEU A 2 -27.28 -0.36 -13.17
C LEU A 2 -26.32 -1.01 -12.17
N GLN A 3 -26.39 -2.34 -12.07
CA GLN A 3 -25.45 -3.15 -11.31
C GLN A 3 -25.24 -4.50 -11.99
N VAL A 4 -24.08 -5.12 -11.73
CA VAL A 4 -23.76 -6.50 -12.08
C VAL A 4 -23.48 -7.24 -10.77
N GLN A 5 -24.09 -8.42 -10.58
CA GLN A 5 -23.89 -9.25 -9.40
C GLN A 5 -23.55 -10.69 -9.82
N VAL A 6 -22.47 -11.23 -9.24
CA VAL A 6 -22.13 -12.66 -9.28
C VAL A 6 -22.17 -13.15 -7.84
N THR A 7 -23.10 -14.06 -7.54
CA THR A 7 -23.38 -14.51 -6.17
C THR A 7 -23.37 -16.03 -6.06
N SER A 8 -23.02 -16.54 -4.89
CA SER A 8 -23.13 -17.93 -4.50
C SER A 8 -23.68 -18.01 -3.08
N ASP A 9 -24.69 -18.85 -2.86
CA ASP A 9 -25.24 -19.09 -1.52
C ASP A 9 -24.19 -19.72 -0.60
N HIS A 10 -23.19 -20.41 -1.16
CA HIS A 10 -22.08 -20.96 -0.39
C HIS A 10 -21.24 -19.84 0.23
N ALA A 11 -21.21 -19.82 1.57
CA ALA A 11 -20.59 -18.78 2.38
C ALA A 11 -21.04 -17.35 2.01
N LYS A 12 -22.23 -17.20 1.43
CA LYS A 12 -22.80 -15.92 0.96
C LYS A 12 -21.80 -15.09 0.13
N SER A 13 -21.04 -15.77 -0.72
CA SER A 13 -19.95 -15.17 -1.48
C SER A 13 -20.49 -14.34 -2.65
N ARG A 14 -19.95 -13.14 -2.86
CA ARG A 14 -20.45 -12.21 -3.89
C ARG A 14 -19.42 -11.21 -4.40
N LEU A 15 -19.55 -10.91 -5.70
CA LEU A 15 -18.97 -9.75 -6.36
C LEU A 15 -20.12 -8.88 -6.88
N VAL A 16 -20.18 -7.62 -6.44
CA VAL A 16 -21.16 -6.62 -6.90
C VAL A 16 -20.41 -5.44 -7.51
N ILE A 17 -20.84 -4.96 -8.68
CA ILE A 17 -20.24 -3.79 -9.38
C ILE A 17 -21.35 -2.83 -9.82
N GLY A 18 -21.15 -1.53 -9.62
CA GLY A 18 -22.10 -0.47 -9.95
C GLY A 18 -22.90 -0.01 -8.73
N TYR A 19 -24.21 0.13 -8.89
CA TYR A 19 -25.11 0.58 -7.81
C TYR A 19 -25.56 -0.60 -6.94
N ASN A 20 -24.84 -0.87 -5.85
CA ASN A 20 -25.06 -2.00 -4.96
C ASN A 20 -26.41 -1.89 -4.25
N THR A 21 -27.35 -2.77 -4.62
CA THR A 21 -28.65 -2.91 -3.97
C THR A 21 -28.79 -4.32 -3.41
N ARG A 22 -29.51 -4.44 -2.30
CA ARG A 22 -29.94 -5.76 -1.81
C ARG A 22 -30.80 -6.41 -2.91
N ILE A 23 -30.55 -7.68 -3.20
CA ILE A 23 -31.46 -8.53 -3.96
C ILE A 23 -31.62 -9.82 -3.17
N GLU A 24 -32.77 -9.99 -2.54
CA GLU A 24 -33.18 -11.29 -1.99
C GLU A 24 -34.02 -12.00 -3.04
N ALA A 25 -33.69 -13.27 -3.33
CA ALA A 25 -34.23 -14.06 -4.42
C ALA A 25 -35.77 -14.25 -4.41
N LYS A 26 -36.48 -13.76 -3.37
CA LYS A 26 -37.93 -14.01 -3.19
C LYS A 26 -38.79 -12.81 -2.76
N THR A 27 -38.21 -11.65 -2.40
CA THR A 27 -38.97 -10.63 -1.63
C THR A 27 -38.77 -9.18 -2.08
N GLY A 28 -38.04 -8.92 -3.17
CA GLY A 28 -38.08 -7.61 -3.84
C GLY A 28 -37.59 -6.41 -3.00
N ARG A 29 -36.74 -6.61 -2.00
CA ARG A 29 -36.13 -5.49 -1.25
C ARG A 29 -34.89 -4.96 -1.97
N MET A 30 -35.05 -3.80 -2.62
CA MET A 30 -34.07 -3.08 -3.45
C MET A 30 -33.32 -1.98 -2.68
N ASP A 31 -33.11 -2.15 -1.38
CA ASP A 31 -32.47 -1.12 -0.55
C ASP A 31 -31.04 -0.85 -1.03
N ALA A 32 -30.71 0.41 -1.24
CA ALA A 32 -29.37 0.84 -1.63
C ALA A 32 -28.36 0.57 -0.51
N ARG A 33 -27.20 0.02 -0.88
CA ARG A 33 -26.12 -0.36 0.03
C ARG A 33 -24.79 0.31 -0.27
N GLY A 34 -24.61 0.85 -1.47
CA GLY A 34 -23.41 1.59 -1.85
C GLY A 34 -23.25 1.74 -3.36
N GLU A 35 -22.15 2.36 -3.76
CA GLU A 35 -21.74 2.56 -5.15
C GLU A 35 -20.27 2.15 -5.32
N GLY A 36 -19.93 1.52 -6.44
CA GLY A 36 -18.58 1.03 -6.71
C GLY A 36 -18.56 -0.50 -6.83
N TRP A 37 -17.59 -1.15 -6.21
CA TRP A 37 -17.52 -2.61 -6.18
C TRP A 37 -17.45 -3.13 -4.75
N GLU A 38 -17.99 -4.33 -4.54
CA GLU A 38 -17.90 -5.07 -3.28
C GLU A 38 -17.55 -6.52 -3.58
N LEU A 39 -16.45 -7.00 -2.99
CA LEU A 39 -16.12 -8.42 -2.90
C LEU A 39 -16.30 -8.87 -1.45
N SER A 40 -17.16 -9.86 -1.21
CA SER A 40 -17.53 -10.29 0.14
C SER A 40 -17.74 -11.81 0.19
N THR A 41 -17.33 -12.43 1.29
CA THR A 41 -17.57 -13.84 1.61
C THR A 41 -17.55 -14.02 3.13
N GLU A 42 -18.32 -14.97 3.65
CA GLU A 42 -18.25 -15.43 5.04
C GLU A 42 -17.13 -16.49 5.25
N ALA A 43 -16.43 -16.88 4.18
CA ALA A 43 -15.27 -17.78 4.21
C ALA A 43 -13.95 -16.99 4.04
N TRP A 44 -12.92 -17.63 3.45
CA TRP A 44 -11.62 -17.01 3.23
C TRP A 44 -11.61 -16.10 1.99
N GLY A 45 -10.99 -14.93 2.12
CA GLY A 45 -10.62 -14.08 0.98
C GLY A 45 -9.10 -14.10 0.79
N VAL A 46 -8.66 -14.31 -0.45
CA VAL A 46 -7.24 -14.24 -0.82
C VAL A 46 -7.09 -13.38 -2.06
N ALA A 47 -6.33 -12.29 -1.95
CA ALA A 47 -5.82 -11.53 -3.09
C ALA A 47 -4.36 -11.94 -3.32
N ARG A 48 -4.03 -12.47 -4.49
CA ARG A 48 -2.68 -12.94 -4.82
C ARG A 48 -2.30 -12.47 -6.21
N ALA A 49 -1.15 -11.80 -6.31
CA ALA A 49 -0.55 -11.40 -7.58
C ALA A 49 0.94 -11.73 -7.56
N GLY A 50 1.36 -12.66 -8.42
CA GLY A 50 2.74 -13.18 -8.44
C GLY A 50 3.78 -12.21 -9.00
N ARG A 51 3.35 -11.04 -9.50
CA ARG A 51 4.20 -10.00 -10.08
C ARG A 51 4.06 -8.65 -9.35
N GLY A 52 3.49 -8.67 -8.15
CA GLY A 52 3.23 -7.47 -7.34
C GLY A 52 1.77 -7.07 -7.29
N LEU A 53 1.40 -6.25 -6.30
CA LEU A 53 0.02 -5.84 -6.00
C LEU A 53 -0.03 -4.35 -5.67
N LEU A 54 -0.80 -3.57 -6.44
CA LEU A 54 -1.14 -2.19 -6.12
C LEU A 54 -2.57 -2.11 -5.57
N LEU A 55 -2.73 -1.60 -4.36
CA LEU A 55 -4.02 -1.18 -3.81
C LEU A 55 -3.97 0.34 -3.61
N THR A 56 -4.81 1.05 -4.36
CA THR A 56 -4.73 2.51 -4.41
C THR A 56 -6.09 3.20 -4.42
N THR A 57 -6.15 4.41 -3.83
CA THR A 57 -7.27 5.34 -4.01
C THR A 57 -6.96 6.43 -5.05
N GLU A 58 -5.80 6.37 -5.71
CA GLU A 58 -5.44 7.30 -6.78
C GLU A 58 -6.36 7.07 -7.99
N ALA A 59 -7.02 8.13 -8.44
CA ALA A 59 -8.04 8.02 -9.46
C ALA A 59 -7.43 7.95 -10.86
N ARG A 60 -7.93 7.03 -11.69
CA ARG A 60 -7.73 7.00 -13.15
C ARG A 60 -9.06 7.26 -13.83
N LYS A 61 -9.47 8.54 -13.90
CA LYS A 61 -10.78 8.93 -14.47
C LYS A 61 -10.93 8.36 -15.87
N GLY A 62 -12.01 7.62 -16.11
CA GLY A 62 -12.28 6.99 -17.40
C GLY A 62 -11.24 5.95 -17.85
N ALA A 63 -10.45 5.39 -16.93
CA ALA A 63 -9.31 4.52 -17.26
C ALA A 63 -8.31 5.16 -18.23
N ALA A 64 -8.10 6.49 -18.09
CA ALA A 64 -7.24 7.27 -18.98
C ALA A 64 -5.74 6.95 -18.88
N ALA A 65 -5.33 6.13 -17.91
CA ALA A 65 -3.94 5.70 -17.76
C ALA A 65 -3.87 4.18 -17.53
N PRO A 66 -2.68 3.57 -17.69
CA PRO A 66 -2.46 2.17 -17.39
C PRO A 66 -2.89 1.76 -15.97
N VAL A 67 -3.26 0.50 -15.79
CA VAL A 67 -3.77 -0.01 -14.49
C VAL A 67 -2.74 0.02 -13.36
N LYS A 68 -1.44 0.10 -13.70
CA LYS A 68 -0.32 0.21 -12.74
C LYS A 68 0.30 1.60 -12.71
N ASP A 69 -0.27 2.57 -13.43
CA ASP A 69 0.17 3.96 -13.38
C ASP A 69 0.16 4.44 -11.92
N MET A 70 1.27 5.01 -11.46
CA MET A 70 1.46 5.32 -10.03
C MET A 70 2.40 6.50 -9.80
N ASP A 71 2.47 7.46 -10.73
CA ASP A 71 3.39 8.60 -10.69
C ASP A 71 3.31 9.38 -9.36
N GLU A 72 2.11 9.61 -8.83
CA GLU A 72 1.90 10.31 -7.57
C GLU A 72 2.44 9.51 -6.37
N THR A 73 2.38 8.18 -6.47
CA THR A 73 2.95 7.28 -5.46
C THR A 73 4.47 7.26 -5.53
N ILE A 74 5.04 7.18 -6.74
CA ILE A 74 6.49 7.23 -6.96
C ILE A 74 7.08 8.55 -6.45
N ALA A 75 6.44 9.69 -6.75
CA ALA A 75 6.90 10.99 -6.27
C ALA A 75 6.94 11.04 -4.72
N ARG A 76 5.90 10.52 -4.05
CA ARG A 76 5.86 10.46 -2.57
C ARG A 76 6.90 9.51 -2.00
N LEU A 77 7.12 8.36 -2.63
CA LEU A 77 8.17 7.42 -2.23
C LEU A 77 9.59 8.00 -2.42
N THR A 78 9.82 8.72 -3.51
CA THR A 78 11.07 9.45 -3.75
C THR A 78 11.27 10.52 -2.67
N GLN A 79 10.27 11.37 -2.41
CA GLN A 79 10.39 12.39 -1.35
C GLN A 79 10.65 11.78 0.03
N ALA A 80 10.01 10.65 0.36
CA ALA A 80 10.24 9.94 1.62
C ALA A 80 11.67 9.38 1.70
N ARG A 81 12.23 8.91 0.59
CA ARG A 81 13.62 8.45 0.50
C ARG A 81 14.60 9.62 0.65
N ASP A 82 14.37 10.74 -0.03
CA ASP A 82 15.21 11.94 0.06
C ASP A 82 15.31 12.46 1.50
N VAL A 83 14.21 12.39 2.27
CA VAL A 83 14.20 12.72 3.71
C VAL A 83 15.09 11.77 4.51
N GLN A 84 15.01 10.45 4.25
CA GLN A 84 15.84 9.46 4.93
C GLN A 84 17.33 9.65 4.62
N GLU A 85 17.66 9.90 3.35
CA GLU A 85 19.04 10.17 2.91
C GLU A 85 19.59 11.43 3.54
N SER A 86 18.86 12.55 3.45
CA SER A 86 19.30 13.84 4.00
C SER A 86 19.54 13.78 5.51
N LEU A 87 18.67 13.10 6.26
CA LEU A 87 18.83 12.94 7.71
C LEU A 87 19.98 11.99 8.06
N THR A 88 20.21 10.95 7.26
CA THR A 88 21.37 10.05 7.41
C THR A 88 22.67 10.83 7.19
N GLU A 89 22.76 11.61 6.12
CA GLU A 89 23.93 12.44 5.83
C GLU A 89 24.20 13.44 6.96
N LEU A 90 23.17 14.13 7.46
CA LEU A 90 23.30 15.08 8.57
C LEU A 90 23.78 14.38 9.86
N ALA A 91 23.22 13.21 10.17
CA ALA A 91 23.65 12.43 11.33
C ALA A 91 25.13 12.00 11.22
N GLN A 92 25.59 11.68 10.01
CA GLN A 92 27.00 11.33 9.76
C GLN A 92 27.92 12.55 9.85
N GLN A 93 27.51 13.70 9.30
CA GLN A 93 28.26 14.95 9.37
C GLN A 93 28.46 15.41 10.83
N HIS A 94 27.46 15.20 11.68
CA HIS A 94 27.53 15.54 13.10
C HIS A 94 28.04 14.39 14.00
N GLY A 95 28.49 13.27 13.42
CA GLY A 95 29.06 12.15 14.18
C GLY A 95 28.07 11.39 15.05
N ALA A 96 26.75 11.66 14.94
CA ALA A 96 25.71 10.84 15.55
C ALA A 96 25.67 9.44 14.93
N GLN A 97 26.14 9.31 13.69
CA GLN A 97 26.34 8.05 13.00
C GLN A 97 27.71 8.01 12.32
N ARG A 98 28.23 6.79 12.12
CA ARG A 98 29.46 6.60 11.34
C ARG A 98 29.12 6.63 9.85
N LYS A 99 30.03 7.17 9.04
CA LYS A 99 29.92 7.08 7.57
C LYS A 99 29.90 5.61 7.15
N HIS A 100 29.03 5.27 6.20
CA HIS A 100 28.79 3.90 5.72
C HIS A 100 28.37 2.90 6.82
N ALA A 101 27.68 3.37 7.86
CA ALA A 101 27.02 2.51 8.85
C ALA A 101 25.55 2.23 8.49
N ASP A 102 24.90 1.44 9.33
CA ASP A 102 23.59 0.79 9.18
C ASP A 102 22.48 1.64 8.51
N GLN A 103 22.37 2.95 8.78
CA GLN A 103 21.33 3.79 8.14
C GLN A 103 21.54 4.03 6.64
N SER A 104 22.80 4.03 6.16
CA SER A 104 23.06 4.06 4.72
C SER A 104 22.57 2.79 4.02
N GLU A 105 22.45 1.67 4.73
CA GLU A 105 21.87 0.44 4.19
C GLU A 105 20.36 0.56 4.04
N VAL A 106 19.68 1.16 5.03
CA VAL A 106 18.23 1.44 4.97
C VAL A 106 17.89 2.34 3.80
N ALA A 107 18.59 3.47 3.62
CA ALA A 107 18.34 4.40 2.52
C ALA A 107 18.51 3.72 1.15
N ARG A 108 19.59 2.95 0.97
CA ARG A 108 19.86 2.18 -0.25
C ARG A 108 18.80 1.09 -0.51
N ALA A 109 18.32 0.42 0.53
CA ALA A 109 17.26 -0.58 0.41
C ALA A 109 15.93 0.06 -0.04
N ILE A 110 15.58 1.22 0.52
CA ILE A 110 14.40 2.00 0.10
C ILE A 110 14.55 2.47 -1.35
N GLU A 111 15.72 2.97 -1.75
CA GLU A 111 15.99 3.35 -3.14
C GLU A 111 15.79 2.16 -4.09
N THR A 112 16.40 1.02 -3.78
CA THR A 112 16.27 -0.22 -4.57
C THR A 112 14.81 -0.66 -4.71
N GLN A 113 14.04 -0.56 -3.61
CA GLN A 113 12.61 -0.87 -3.63
C GLN A 113 11.82 0.12 -4.49
N ASN A 114 12.08 1.42 -4.34
CA ASN A 114 11.40 2.47 -5.10
C ASN A 114 11.65 2.33 -6.61
N ASP A 115 12.87 1.99 -7.02
CA ASP A 115 13.23 1.76 -8.41
C ASP A 115 12.54 0.51 -8.96
N ALA A 116 12.44 -0.57 -8.17
CA ALA A 116 11.70 -1.77 -8.56
C ALA A 116 10.18 -1.52 -8.67
N ILE A 117 9.61 -0.69 -7.80
CA ILE A 117 8.20 -0.28 -7.86
C ILE A 117 7.96 0.58 -9.12
N ARG A 118 8.82 1.58 -9.38
CA ARG A 118 8.76 2.42 -10.58
C ARG A 118 8.90 1.61 -11.86
N GLY A 119 9.79 0.62 -11.86
CA GLY A 119 10.17 -0.10 -13.05
C GLY A 119 11.10 0.71 -13.96
N GLY A 120 11.45 0.11 -15.10
CA GLY A 120 12.27 0.75 -16.14
C GLY A 120 11.47 1.69 -17.06
N ALA A 121 12.10 2.13 -18.14
CA ALA A 121 11.39 2.87 -19.19
C ALA A 121 10.42 1.94 -19.93
N ALA A 122 9.23 2.45 -20.27
CA ALA A 122 8.30 1.72 -21.12
C ALA A 122 8.90 1.52 -22.52
N THR A 123 8.88 0.29 -23.01
CA THR A 123 9.28 -0.05 -24.39
C THR A 123 8.12 -0.74 -25.10
N PRO A 124 8.16 -0.90 -26.44
CA PRO A 124 7.17 -1.69 -27.17
C PRO A 124 7.01 -3.12 -26.61
N GLU A 125 8.09 -3.72 -26.12
CA GLU A 125 8.13 -5.06 -25.55
C GLU A 125 7.67 -5.11 -24.08
N GLN A 126 7.83 -4.00 -23.35
CA GLN A 126 7.41 -3.85 -21.95
C GLN A 126 6.68 -2.51 -21.73
N PRO A 127 5.44 -2.36 -22.20
CA PRO A 127 4.72 -1.08 -22.16
C PRO A 127 4.22 -0.68 -20.76
N PHE A 128 4.28 -1.58 -19.77
CA PHE A 128 3.82 -1.34 -18.39
C PHE A 128 4.90 -1.81 -17.40
N PRO A 129 6.00 -1.06 -17.24
CA PRO A 129 7.21 -1.52 -16.59
C PRO A 129 7.14 -1.57 -15.06
N GLU A 130 6.16 -0.93 -14.43
CA GLU A 130 6.03 -0.81 -12.97
C GLU A 130 5.90 -2.17 -12.28
N LEU A 131 6.28 -2.26 -11.00
CA LEU A 131 6.34 -3.52 -10.24
C LEU A 131 7.24 -4.57 -10.93
N ALA A 132 8.51 -4.23 -11.14
CA ALA A 132 9.52 -5.14 -11.68
C ALA A 132 9.82 -6.33 -10.74
N ARG A 133 9.45 -6.20 -9.46
CA ARG A 133 9.47 -7.23 -8.42
C ARG A 133 8.06 -7.46 -7.87
N ALA A 134 7.88 -8.55 -7.12
CA ALA A 134 6.61 -8.88 -6.47
C ALA A 134 6.31 -8.04 -5.22
N ASP A 135 6.48 -6.71 -5.33
CA ASP A 135 6.22 -5.78 -4.24
C ASP A 135 4.71 -5.52 -4.08
N MET A 136 4.28 -5.26 -2.84
CA MET A 136 2.92 -4.80 -2.53
C MET A 136 2.97 -3.31 -2.17
N VAL A 137 2.17 -2.50 -2.86
CA VAL A 137 2.08 -1.05 -2.67
C VAL A 137 0.68 -0.68 -2.19
N LEU A 138 0.62 -0.05 -1.03
CA LEU A 138 -0.59 0.56 -0.48
C LEU A 138 -0.48 2.07 -0.63
N ALA A 139 -1.27 2.65 -1.54
CA ALA A 139 -1.23 4.08 -1.83
C ALA A 139 -2.59 4.75 -1.56
N SER A 140 -2.55 5.95 -0.99
CA SER A 140 -3.74 6.79 -0.89
C SER A 140 -3.41 8.23 -1.24
N ALA A 141 -4.35 8.91 -1.90
CA ALA A 141 -4.27 10.31 -2.28
C ALA A 141 -4.38 11.26 -1.07
N GLU A 142 -5.12 10.85 -0.03
CA GLU A 142 -5.48 11.72 1.10
C GLU A 142 -4.92 11.19 2.42
N GLY A 143 -5.16 9.91 2.74
CA GLY A 143 -4.73 9.35 4.01
C GLY A 143 -5.01 7.86 4.15
N THR A 144 -4.25 7.23 5.03
CA THR A 144 -4.34 5.80 5.33
C THR A 144 -4.56 5.62 6.82
N ALA A 145 -5.55 4.80 7.20
CA ALA A 145 -5.78 4.40 8.59
C ALA A 145 -5.60 2.88 8.73
N ILE A 146 -4.86 2.47 9.77
CA ILE A 146 -4.68 1.06 10.14
C ILE A 146 -5.18 0.90 11.57
N THR A 147 -6.18 0.04 11.77
CA THR A 147 -6.82 -0.17 13.08
C THR A 147 -7.18 -1.64 13.29
N THR A 148 -7.18 -2.07 14.55
CA THR A 148 -7.58 -3.41 14.98
C THR A 148 -7.98 -3.36 16.45
N ALA A 149 -8.91 -4.24 16.85
CA ALA A 149 -9.34 -4.32 18.25
C ALA A 149 -8.26 -4.88 19.19
N ARG A 150 -7.22 -5.54 18.64
CA ARG A 150 -6.14 -6.15 19.43
C ARG A 150 -4.78 -5.56 19.05
N SER A 151 -3.99 -6.27 18.26
CA SER A 151 -2.59 -5.91 18.00
C SER A 151 -2.32 -5.72 16.51
N VAL A 152 -1.52 -4.70 16.19
CA VAL A 152 -0.80 -4.59 14.90
C VAL A 152 0.60 -5.13 15.10
N HIS A 153 1.06 -5.99 14.19
CA HIS A 153 2.44 -6.50 14.17
C HIS A 153 3.05 -6.19 12.81
N VAL A 154 4.20 -5.52 12.81
CA VAL A 154 4.99 -5.21 11.61
C VAL A 154 6.35 -5.83 11.82
N ALA A 155 6.75 -6.72 10.92
CA ALA A 155 8.03 -7.41 10.93
C ALA A 155 8.61 -7.41 9.52
N ALA A 156 9.91 -7.26 9.42
CA ALA A 156 10.69 -7.34 8.19
C ALA A 156 12.02 -8.01 8.52
N ASP A 157 12.54 -8.84 7.61
CA ASP A 157 13.83 -9.50 7.79
C ASP A 157 15.01 -8.51 7.67
N GLU A 158 14.84 -7.44 6.88
CA GLU A 158 15.84 -6.39 6.70
C GLU A 158 15.50 -5.15 7.52
N HIS A 159 14.59 -4.29 7.02
CA HIS A 159 14.40 -2.95 7.56
C HIS A 159 12.91 -2.57 7.67
N ILE A 160 12.58 -1.82 8.73
CA ILE A 160 11.34 -1.05 8.84
C ILE A 160 11.73 0.42 8.78
N ALA A 161 11.27 1.12 7.74
CA ALA A 161 11.45 2.56 7.61
C ALA A 161 10.11 3.28 7.77
N LEU A 162 10.07 4.27 8.66
CA LEU A 162 8.93 5.15 8.89
C LEU A 162 9.35 6.58 8.58
N THR A 163 8.73 7.21 7.58
CA THR A 163 9.04 8.58 7.17
C THR A 163 7.80 9.47 7.27
N SER A 164 7.96 10.65 7.89
CA SER A 164 6.98 11.73 7.84
C SER A 164 7.69 13.02 7.42
N ILE A 165 7.09 13.78 6.49
CA ILE A 165 7.59 15.11 6.11
C ILE A 165 7.21 16.16 7.16
N GLY A 166 6.00 16.01 7.73
CA GLY A 166 5.57 16.77 8.91
C GLY A 166 6.02 16.08 10.20
N HIS A 167 5.16 16.08 11.21
CA HIS A 167 5.45 15.45 12.49
C HIS A 167 5.21 13.94 12.48
N MET A 168 6.07 13.20 13.19
CA MET A 168 5.79 11.84 13.65
C MET A 168 5.34 11.91 15.12
N ALA A 169 4.09 11.55 15.40
CA ALA A 169 3.56 11.47 16.75
C ALA A 169 3.35 10.00 17.16
N ILE A 170 3.95 9.60 18.28
CA ILE A 170 3.83 8.26 18.85
C ILE A 170 3.28 8.40 20.26
N ALA A 171 2.14 7.75 20.54
CA ALA A 171 1.51 7.75 21.85
C ALA A 171 1.17 6.32 22.27
N ALA A 172 1.44 5.99 23.54
CA ALA A 172 1.07 4.73 24.14
C ALA A 172 0.30 5.01 25.44
N GLY A 173 -0.83 4.33 25.66
CA GLY A 173 -1.59 4.44 26.91
C GLY A 173 -0.88 3.81 28.13
N ARG A 174 0.27 3.14 27.91
CA ARG A 174 1.09 2.53 28.97
C ARG A 174 2.56 2.88 28.74
N SER A 175 3.30 2.05 28.01
CA SER A 175 4.75 2.18 27.85
C SER A 175 5.18 2.12 26.39
N ILE A 176 6.29 2.78 26.06
CA ILE A 176 7.03 2.61 24.81
C ILE A 176 8.33 1.89 25.15
N TYR A 177 8.62 0.79 24.46
CA TYR A 177 9.87 0.05 24.60
C TYR A 177 10.61 0.03 23.26
N ALA A 178 11.92 0.26 23.30
CA ALA A 178 12.82 0.10 22.17
C ALA A 178 14.03 -0.70 22.61
N SER A 179 14.47 -1.66 21.80
CA SER A 179 15.63 -2.49 22.07
C SER A 179 16.30 -2.83 20.75
N ALA A 180 17.62 -2.68 20.70
CA ALA A 180 18.44 -3.06 19.56
C ALA A 180 19.45 -4.10 20.04
N ARG A 181 19.68 -5.13 19.24
CA ARG A 181 20.75 -6.10 19.46
C ARG A 181 21.83 -5.85 18.43
N LYS A 182 23.07 -5.78 18.88
CA LYS A 182 24.22 -5.76 17.97
C LYS A 182 24.32 -7.14 17.29
N ALA A 183 24.32 -7.15 15.97
CA ALA A 183 24.65 -8.34 15.18
C ALA A 183 26.10 -8.76 15.44
#